data_AF-A0A819M2A3-F1
#
_entry.id   AF-A0A819M2A3-F1
#
_cell.length_a   1.000
_cell.length_b   1.000
_cell.length_c   1.000
_cell.angle_alpha   90.00
_cell.angle_beta   90.00
_cell.angle_gamma   90.00
#
_symmetry.space_group_name_H-M   'P 1'
#
loop_
_entity.id
_entity.type
_entity.pdbx_description
1 polymer ?
#
loop_
_entity_poly.entity_id
_entity_poly.type
_entity_poly.pdbx_seq_one_letter_code
_entity_poly.pdbx_strand_id
1 'polypeptide(L)'
;HLNQQSNIYIPTTDTKLVALILTEVLRDGFLFHLPWCDDFLEIIANDIKTSYSYLIDLLDKNLLNQYNEQLILNFLNDHKNSILFSRTLLISLLFKEIPFPCARITEKFSLIHYFSILIYRTTNYLIKFNEKKTPTWLTSAFIFIDLYEKISVASRRYSIINQNYRDYKRIWQWFDERTLQWYNYSEVHNK
;
A
#
# COMPACT_ATOMS: atom_id res chain seq x y z
N HIS A 1 34.10 -0.37 26.10
CA HIS A 1 34.84 -0.19 24.82
C HIS A 1 34.68 -1.48 24.03
N LEU A 2 34.06 -1.58 22.85
CA LEU A 2 33.68 -0.64 21.82
C LEU A 2 32.42 -1.16 21.10
N ASN A 3 31.58 -0.21 20.72
CA ASN A 3 30.47 -0.32 19.78
C ASN A 3 30.81 -1.13 18.52
N GLN A 4 29.87 -1.98 18.08
CA GLN A 4 29.63 -2.21 16.66
C GLN A 4 28.13 -2.06 16.41
N GLN A 5 27.74 -0.80 16.20
CA GLN A 5 26.51 -0.46 15.50
C GLN A 5 26.67 -0.97 14.07
N SER A 6 25.82 -1.91 13.67
CA SER A 6 25.61 -2.22 12.25
C SER A 6 24.93 -1.02 11.61
N ASN A 7 25.77 -0.08 11.14
CA ASN A 7 25.37 1.00 10.25
C ASN A 7 24.82 0.40 8.97
N ILE A 8 23.49 0.28 8.90
CA ILE A 8 22.79 0.07 7.63
C ILE A 8 22.92 1.38 6.86
N TYR A 9 23.92 1.41 5.98
CA TYR A 9 24.06 2.42 4.96
C TYR A 9 22.84 2.33 4.05
N ILE A 10 22.03 3.39 4.00
CA ILE A 10 20.93 3.57 3.06
C ILE A 10 21.54 4.42 1.92
N PRO A 11 22.02 3.82 0.81
CA PRO A 11 22.38 4.63 -0.35
C PRO A 11 21.11 5.27 -0.90
N THR A 12 21.21 6.12 -1.90
CA THR A 12 20.10 6.84 -2.53
C THR A 12 19.17 5.88 -3.29
N THR A 13 18.34 5.16 -2.52
CA THR A 13 17.74 3.84 -2.75
C THR A 13 16.23 3.89 -2.60
N ASP A 14 15.50 3.65 -3.69
CA ASP A 14 14.10 3.24 -3.57
C ASP A 14 13.79 2.20 -4.65
N THR A 15 14.12 2.43 -5.92
CA THR A 15 13.80 1.48 -6.99
C THR A 15 14.67 0.24 -7.03
N LYS A 16 15.97 0.35 -6.74
CA LYS A 16 16.89 -0.82 -6.74
C LYS A 16 16.70 -1.71 -5.52
N LEU A 17 16.41 -1.14 -4.35
CA LEU A 17 16.16 -1.92 -3.14
C LEU A 17 14.79 -2.60 -3.21
N VAL A 18 13.76 -1.88 -3.70
CA VAL A 18 12.45 -2.47 -3.99
C VAL A 18 12.56 -3.53 -5.09
N ALA A 19 13.35 -3.29 -6.14
CA ALA A 19 13.61 -4.31 -7.16
C ALA A 19 14.39 -5.49 -6.61
N LEU A 20 15.36 -5.30 -5.70
CA LEU A 20 16.14 -6.39 -5.11
C LEU A 20 15.28 -7.24 -4.17
N ILE A 21 14.51 -6.57 -3.29
CA ILE A 21 13.51 -7.21 -2.42
C ILE A 21 12.45 -7.89 -3.28
N LEU A 22 11.93 -7.25 -4.34
CA LEU A 22 10.99 -7.87 -5.26
C LEU A 22 11.62 -9.04 -6.01
N THR A 23 12.88 -8.96 -6.44
CA THR A 23 13.54 -10.10 -7.09
C THR A 23 13.80 -11.24 -6.12
N GLU A 24 14.14 -10.99 -4.85
CA GLU A 24 14.24 -12.04 -3.84
C GLU A 24 12.85 -12.61 -3.46
N VAL A 25 11.83 -11.75 -3.36
CA VAL A 25 10.44 -12.12 -3.05
C VAL A 25 9.77 -12.87 -4.21
N LEU A 26 10.07 -12.51 -5.47
CA LEU A 26 9.44 -13.07 -6.68
C LEU A 26 10.22 -14.24 -7.29
N ARG A 27 11.54 -14.34 -7.11
CA ARG A 27 12.35 -15.39 -7.77
C ARG A 27 12.09 -16.79 -7.22
N ASP A 28 11.68 -16.91 -5.95
CA ASP A 28 11.59 -18.23 -5.33
C ASP A 28 10.17 -18.82 -5.34
N GLY A 29 9.11 -18.10 -5.75
CA GLY A 29 7.76 -18.66 -5.98
C GLY A 29 7.11 -19.39 -4.79
N PHE A 30 7.77 -19.42 -3.63
CA PHE A 30 7.47 -20.25 -2.46
C PHE A 30 7.41 -19.38 -1.20
N LEU A 31 6.54 -18.37 -1.21
CA LEU A 31 6.54 -17.36 -0.14
C LEU A 31 5.15 -17.00 0.36
N PHE A 32 4.30 -18.01 0.51
CA PHE A 32 3.07 -17.88 1.29
C PHE A 32 3.29 -17.96 2.82
N HIS A 33 4.52 -18.24 3.30
CA HIS A 33 4.81 -18.48 4.71
C HIS A 33 6.24 -18.11 5.17
N LEU A 34 6.75 -16.90 4.90
CA LEU A 34 7.90 -16.43 5.68
C LEU A 34 7.48 -15.44 6.76
N PRO A 35 7.70 -15.75 8.06
CA PRO A 35 7.39 -14.85 9.17
C PRO A 35 8.03 -13.47 9.01
N TRP A 36 9.22 -13.42 8.41
CA TRP A 36 9.94 -12.17 8.17
C TRP A 36 9.19 -11.18 7.28
N CYS A 37 8.42 -11.65 6.29
CA CYS A 37 7.65 -10.76 5.42
C CYS A 37 6.51 -10.09 6.19
N ASP A 38 5.82 -10.85 7.03
CA ASP A 38 4.78 -10.32 7.92
C ASP A 38 5.39 -9.34 8.93
N ASP A 39 6.50 -9.70 9.58
CA ASP A 39 7.19 -8.82 10.53
C ASP A 39 7.62 -7.51 9.87
N PHE A 40 8.16 -7.57 8.65
CA PHE A 40 8.56 -6.39 7.88
C PHE A 40 7.36 -5.49 7.53
N LEU A 41 6.27 -6.08 7.04
CA LEU A 41 5.03 -5.34 6.75
C LEU A 41 4.45 -4.71 8.02
N GLU A 42 4.52 -5.40 9.16
CA GLU A 42 4.09 -4.87 10.45
C GLU A 42 4.92 -3.67 10.90
N ILE A 43 6.25 -3.73 10.75
CA ILE A 43 7.14 -2.61 11.07
C ILE A 43 6.78 -1.39 10.21
N ILE A 44 6.64 -1.57 8.89
CA ILE A 44 6.29 -0.46 7.98
C ILE A 44 4.90 0.10 8.32
N ALA A 45 3.91 -0.77 8.51
CA ALA A 45 2.56 -0.34 8.82
C ALA A 45 2.49 0.40 10.16
N ASN A 46 3.24 -0.04 11.17
CA ASN A 46 3.33 0.64 12.45
C ASN A 46 4.01 2.01 12.32
N ASP A 47 5.10 2.11 11.55
CA ASP A 47 5.77 3.37 11.27
C ASP A 47 4.85 4.37 10.53
N ILE A 48 4.09 3.90 9.55
CA ILE A 48 3.09 4.72 8.86
C ILE A 48 2.02 5.16 9.84
N LYS A 49 1.42 4.23 10.60
CA LYS A 49 0.36 4.54 11.57
C LYS A 49 0.81 5.57 12.60
N THR A 50 1.97 5.38 13.21
CA THR A 50 2.51 6.29 14.24
C THR A 50 2.78 7.67 13.65
N SER A 51 3.35 7.74 12.45
CA SER A 51 3.64 9.01 11.79
C SER A 51 2.35 9.74 11.38
N TYR A 52 1.36 9.05 10.81
CA TYR A 52 0.06 9.62 10.47
C TYR A 52 -0.71 10.07 11.71
N SER A 53 -0.70 9.28 12.78
CA SER A 53 -1.34 9.64 14.05
C SER A 53 -0.73 10.91 14.64
N TYR A 54 0.61 11.03 14.58
CA TYR A 54 1.29 12.24 15.01
C TYR A 54 0.87 13.48 14.20
N LEU A 55 0.75 13.34 12.87
CA LEU A 55 0.24 14.42 12.01
C LEU A 55 -1.21 14.80 12.35
N ILE A 56 -2.06 13.80 12.56
CA ILE A 56 -3.47 13.96 12.94
C ILE A 56 -3.59 14.71 14.28
N ASP A 57 -2.82 14.32 15.28
CA ASP A 57 -2.80 14.95 16.61
C ASP A 57 -2.30 16.41 16.53
N LEU A 58 -1.30 16.67 15.71
CA LEU A 58 -0.83 18.03 15.45
C LEU A 58 -1.92 18.89 14.80
N LEU A 59 -2.66 18.34 13.84
CA LEU A 59 -3.77 19.05 13.21
C LEU A 59 -4.94 19.28 14.20
N ASP A 60 -5.20 18.35 15.13
CA ASP A 60 -6.26 18.50 16.14
C ASP A 60 -5.94 19.54 17.20
N LYS A 61 -4.74 19.48 17.79
CA LYS A 61 -4.31 20.42 18.83
C LYS A 61 -4.40 21.87 18.35
N ASN A 62 -4.18 22.09 17.06
CA ASN A 62 -4.22 23.42 16.47
C ASN A 62 -5.62 23.88 16.05
N LEU A 63 -6.55 22.94 15.80
CA LEU A 63 -7.96 23.26 15.56
C LEU A 63 -8.59 23.86 16.82
N LEU A 64 -8.07 23.48 17.99
CA LEU A 64 -8.49 23.95 19.31
C LEU A 64 -7.79 25.25 19.77
N ASN A 65 -6.51 25.49 19.42
CA ASN A 65 -5.68 26.51 20.08
C ASN A 65 -5.20 27.71 19.24
N GLN A 66 -5.62 27.87 17.98
CA GLN A 66 -5.54 29.11 17.20
C GLN A 66 -4.16 29.84 17.08
N TYR A 67 -3.04 29.20 17.38
CA TYR A 67 -1.70 29.77 17.16
C TYR A 67 -0.75 28.76 16.48
N ASN A 68 0.06 29.27 15.54
CA ASN A 68 1.12 28.62 14.73
C ASN A 68 0.77 28.11 13.31
N GLU A 69 -0.04 28.86 12.56
CA GLU A 69 -0.52 28.52 11.21
C GLU A 69 0.61 28.29 10.17
N GLN A 70 1.59 29.22 10.10
CA GLN A 70 2.71 29.11 9.16
C GLN A 70 3.67 27.96 9.48
N LEU A 71 3.85 27.63 10.77
CA LEU A 71 4.69 26.51 11.18
C LEU A 71 4.09 25.18 10.73
N ILE A 72 2.76 25.06 10.73
CA ILE A 72 2.07 23.86 10.26
C ILE A 72 2.17 23.73 8.74
N LEU A 73 1.99 24.82 7.99
CA LEU A 73 2.15 24.78 6.53
C LEU A 73 3.59 24.43 6.13
N ASN A 74 4.58 24.98 6.84
CA ASN A 74 5.97 24.58 6.64
C ASN A 74 6.21 23.14 7.04
N PHE A 75 5.61 22.69 8.14
CA PHE A 75 5.73 21.32 8.62
C PHE A 75 5.05 20.29 7.70
N LEU A 76 3.88 20.61 7.13
CA LEU A 76 3.22 19.79 6.11
C LEU A 76 4.06 19.67 4.83
N ASN A 77 4.88 20.68 4.55
CA ASN A 77 5.79 20.71 3.42
C ASN A 77 7.23 20.27 3.76
N ASP A 78 7.48 19.80 4.98
CA ASP A 78 8.81 19.48 5.49
C ASP A 78 9.37 18.17 4.92
N HIS A 79 10.70 18.06 4.91
CA HIS A 79 11.45 16.88 4.51
C HIS A 79 11.10 15.65 5.36
N LYS A 80 10.69 15.80 6.62
CA LYS A 80 10.22 14.64 7.41
C LYS A 80 9.01 13.95 6.78
N ASN A 81 8.19 14.68 6.04
CA ASN A 81 7.09 14.09 5.29
C ASN A 81 7.53 13.40 3.99
N SER A 82 8.75 13.65 3.51
CA SER A 82 9.30 12.90 2.36
C SER A 82 9.57 11.44 2.72
N ILE A 83 9.95 11.16 3.97
CA ILE A 83 10.11 9.80 4.51
C ILE A 83 8.74 9.12 4.66
N LEU A 84 7.74 9.87 5.11
CA LEU A 84 6.37 9.36 5.19
C LEU A 84 5.80 9.08 3.79
N PHE A 85 6.10 9.93 2.81
CA PHE A 85 5.78 9.70 1.42
C PHE A 85 6.41 8.41 0.89
N SER A 86 7.73 8.21 1.07
CA SER A 86 8.42 7.03 0.56
C SER A 86 7.91 5.74 1.20
N ARG A 87 7.64 5.73 2.52
CA ARG A 87 7.05 4.56 3.21
C ARG A 87 5.64 4.24 2.74
N THR A 88 4.79 5.26 2.57
CA THR A 88 3.43 5.10 2.04
C THR A 88 3.45 4.60 0.60
N LEU A 89 4.40 5.09 -0.20
CA LEU A 89 4.57 4.63 -1.57
C LEU A 89 5.10 3.19 -1.63
N LEU A 90 6.07 2.85 -0.77
CA LEU A 90 6.62 1.51 -0.64
C LEU A 90 5.53 0.48 -0.33
N ILE A 91 4.68 0.74 0.67
CA ILE A 91 3.58 -0.18 0.98
C ILE A 91 2.58 -0.27 -0.17
N SER A 92 2.36 0.81 -0.93
CA SER A 92 1.51 0.79 -2.14
C SER A 92 2.08 -0.12 -3.23
N LEU A 93 3.40 -0.05 -3.45
CA LEU A 93 4.10 -0.92 -4.40
C LEU A 93 4.05 -2.38 -3.96
N LEU A 94 4.31 -2.67 -2.68
CA LEU A 94 4.21 -4.03 -2.14
C LEU A 94 2.80 -4.59 -2.24
N PHE A 95 1.78 -3.77 -1.97
CA PHE A 95 0.38 -4.19 -2.05
C PHE A 95 -0.03 -4.60 -3.47
N LYS A 96 0.59 -4.02 -4.50
CA LYS A 96 0.40 -4.44 -5.90
C LYS A 96 0.92 -5.84 -6.17
N GLU A 97 2.03 -6.21 -5.54
CA GLU A 97 2.78 -7.43 -5.82
C GLU A 97 2.32 -8.60 -4.92
N ILE A 98 2.10 -8.32 -3.63
CA ILE A 98 1.64 -9.29 -2.62
C ILE A 98 0.36 -8.79 -1.91
N PRO A 99 -0.79 -8.76 -2.61
CA PRO A 99 -2.01 -8.09 -2.14
C PRO A 99 -2.59 -8.69 -0.86
N PHE A 100 -2.49 -10.00 -0.66
CA PHE A 100 -3.16 -10.67 0.47
C PHE A 100 -2.48 -10.39 1.83
N PRO A 101 -1.16 -10.58 2.01
CA PRO A 101 -0.47 -10.16 3.23
C PRO A 101 -0.65 -8.67 3.52
N CYS A 102 -0.53 -7.81 2.50
CA CYS A 102 -0.69 -6.38 2.67
C CYS A 102 -2.11 -5.98 3.07
N ALA A 103 -3.15 -6.61 2.51
CA ALA A 103 -4.54 -6.38 2.91
C ALA A 103 -4.77 -6.73 4.39
N ARG A 104 -4.26 -7.89 4.84
CA ARG A 104 -4.35 -8.32 6.23
C ARG A 104 -3.70 -7.32 7.20
N ILE A 105 -2.49 -6.86 6.88
CA ILE A 105 -1.80 -5.86 7.70
C ILE A 105 -2.53 -4.50 7.67
N THR A 106 -3.04 -4.11 6.50
CA THR A 106 -3.80 -2.86 6.34
C THR A 106 -5.04 -2.83 7.22
N GLU A 107 -5.76 -3.95 7.30
CA GLU A 107 -6.91 -4.11 8.20
C GLU A 107 -6.48 -4.13 9.67
N LYS A 108 -5.45 -4.92 10.02
CA LYS A 108 -4.91 -5.01 11.39
C LYS A 108 -4.53 -3.65 11.98
N PHE A 109 -3.89 -2.79 11.18
CA PHE A 109 -3.48 -1.45 11.61
C PHE A 109 -4.52 -0.36 11.30
N SER A 110 -5.64 -0.72 10.65
CA SER A 110 -6.68 0.21 10.21
C SER A 110 -6.13 1.39 9.39
N LEU A 111 -5.16 1.13 8.51
CA LEU A 111 -4.41 2.21 7.85
C LEU A 111 -5.33 3.10 7.00
N ILE A 112 -6.32 2.53 6.30
CA ILE A 112 -7.29 3.28 5.49
C ILE A 112 -8.03 4.34 6.31
N HIS A 113 -8.34 4.04 7.57
CA HIS A 113 -8.97 5.00 8.47
C HIS A 113 -8.05 6.21 8.74
N TYR A 114 -6.78 5.95 9.05
CA TYR A 114 -5.79 7.00 9.28
C TYR A 114 -5.52 7.85 8.03
N PHE A 115 -5.38 7.21 6.86
CA PHE A 115 -5.23 7.94 5.60
C PHE A 115 -6.44 8.84 5.34
N SER A 116 -7.67 8.33 5.53
CA SER A 116 -8.90 9.08 5.30
C SER A 116 -9.04 10.28 6.23
N ILE A 117 -8.79 10.10 7.54
CA ILE A 117 -8.84 11.20 8.52
C ILE A 117 -7.79 12.26 8.18
N LEU A 118 -6.55 11.84 7.91
CA LEU A 118 -5.48 12.80 7.66
C LEU A 118 -5.76 13.60 6.38
N ILE A 119 -6.18 12.96 5.29
CA ILE A 119 -6.57 13.63 4.04
C ILE A 119 -7.69 14.63 4.31
N TYR A 120 -8.75 14.23 5.01
CA TYR A 120 -9.88 15.10 5.32
C TYR A 120 -9.45 16.32 6.14
N ARG A 121 -8.60 16.14 7.15
CA ARG A 121 -8.13 17.27 7.96
C ARG A 121 -7.19 18.17 7.19
N THR A 122 -6.21 17.62 6.49
CA THR A 122 -5.28 18.40 5.69
C THR A 122 -6.00 19.20 4.60
N THR A 123 -6.97 18.61 3.92
CA THR A 123 -7.77 19.35 2.91
C THR A 123 -8.55 20.50 3.54
N ASN A 124 -9.22 20.29 4.67
CA ASN A 124 -9.89 21.36 5.41
C ASN A 124 -8.92 22.49 5.81
N TYR A 125 -7.71 22.15 6.25
CA TYR A 125 -6.66 23.12 6.56
C TYR A 125 -6.23 23.91 5.32
N LEU A 126 -5.92 23.24 4.20
CA LEU A 126 -5.51 23.90 2.97
C LEU A 126 -6.60 24.85 2.44
N ILE A 127 -7.88 24.44 2.50
CA ILE A 127 -9.02 25.27 2.09
C ILE A 127 -9.15 26.48 3.01
N LYS A 128 -9.09 26.28 4.33
CA LYS A 128 -9.23 27.36 5.32
C LYS A 128 -8.17 28.45 5.15
N PHE A 129 -6.94 28.04 4.80
CA PHE A 129 -5.81 28.96 4.63
C PHE A 129 -5.58 29.40 3.18
N ASN A 130 -6.43 28.97 2.25
CA ASN A 130 -6.28 29.23 0.81
C ASN A 130 -4.87 28.90 0.28
N GLU A 131 -4.25 27.85 0.86
CA GLU A 131 -2.89 27.44 0.52
C GLU A 131 -2.92 26.57 -0.74
N LYS A 132 -2.14 26.96 -1.75
CA LYS A 132 -2.09 26.24 -3.04
C LYS A 132 -1.09 25.10 -3.06
N LYS A 133 -0.17 25.06 -2.10
CA LYS A 133 0.87 24.03 -2.04
C LYS A 133 0.34 22.77 -1.36
N THR A 134 0.21 21.70 -2.13
CA THR A 134 -0.19 20.39 -1.63
C THR A 134 1.00 19.66 -1.01
N PRO A 135 0.85 19.06 0.18
CA PRO A 135 1.88 18.22 0.79
C PRO A 135 2.25 17.03 -0.10
N THR A 136 3.54 16.69 -0.17
CA THR A 136 4.05 15.62 -1.05
C THR A 136 3.49 14.24 -0.72
N TRP A 137 3.27 13.96 0.58
CA TRP A 137 2.70 12.71 1.06
C TRP A 137 1.22 12.50 0.71
N LEU A 138 0.50 13.57 0.38
CA LEU A 138 -0.92 13.49 0.08
C LEU A 138 -1.18 12.60 -1.15
N THR A 139 -0.31 12.70 -2.16
CA THR A 139 -0.39 11.90 -3.39
C THR A 139 -0.24 10.41 -3.10
N SER A 140 0.74 10.00 -2.29
CA SER A 140 0.94 8.58 -1.99
C SER A 140 -0.18 8.00 -1.14
N ALA A 141 -0.78 8.81 -0.25
CA ALA A 141 -1.99 8.41 0.49
C ALA A 141 -3.18 8.12 -0.44
N PHE A 142 -3.43 8.98 -1.44
CA PHE A 142 -4.49 8.74 -2.43
C PHE A 142 -4.23 7.51 -3.29
N ILE A 143 -2.98 7.31 -3.75
CA ILE A 143 -2.59 6.13 -4.52
C ILE A 143 -2.89 4.85 -3.72
N PHE A 144 -2.54 4.84 -2.43
CA PHE A 144 -2.78 3.68 -1.58
C PHE A 144 -4.27 3.37 -1.43
N ILE A 145 -5.12 4.40 -1.18
CA ILE A 145 -6.57 4.21 -1.04
C ILE A 145 -7.18 3.66 -2.34
N ASP A 146 -6.87 4.26 -3.49
CA ASP A 146 -7.36 3.81 -4.81
C ASP A 146 -6.95 2.36 -5.09
N LEU A 147 -5.70 2.01 -4.79
CA LEU A 147 -5.18 0.66 -4.97
C LEU A 147 -5.87 -0.36 -4.04
N TYR A 148 -6.07 0.00 -2.77
CA TYR A 148 -6.80 -0.82 -1.81
C TYR A 148 -8.24 -1.07 -2.28
N GLU A 149 -8.95 -0.04 -2.74
CA GLU A 149 -10.32 -0.19 -3.26
C GLU A 149 -10.35 -1.14 -4.46
N LYS A 150 -9.49 -0.93 -5.46
CA LYS A 150 -9.42 -1.78 -6.66
C LYS A 150 -9.20 -3.25 -6.30
N ILE A 151 -8.30 -3.53 -5.37
CA ILE A 151 -7.98 -4.90 -4.97
C ILE A 151 -9.10 -5.50 -4.14
N SER A 152 -9.74 -4.72 -3.26
CA SER A 152 -10.92 -5.17 -2.50
C SER A 152 -12.07 -5.59 -3.42
N VAL A 153 -12.34 -4.81 -4.48
CA VAL A 153 -13.38 -5.10 -5.47
C VAL A 153 -13.01 -6.32 -6.30
N ALA A 154 -11.75 -6.41 -6.76
CA ALA A 154 -11.26 -7.58 -7.48
C ALA A 154 -11.37 -8.85 -6.63
N SER A 155 -10.92 -8.80 -5.38
CA SER A 155 -11.00 -9.90 -4.41
C SER A 155 -12.44 -10.35 -4.18
N ARG A 156 -13.39 -9.41 -4.02
CA ARG A 156 -14.81 -9.72 -3.90
C ARG A 156 -15.35 -10.44 -5.15
N ARG A 157 -14.99 -9.98 -6.34
CA ARG A 157 -15.39 -10.64 -7.61
C ARG A 157 -14.82 -12.06 -7.70
N TYR A 158 -13.55 -12.24 -7.37
CA TYR A 158 -12.92 -13.56 -7.34
C TYR A 158 -13.57 -14.49 -6.31
N SER A 159 -13.93 -13.98 -5.13
CA SER A 159 -14.63 -14.76 -4.11
C SER A 159 -15.99 -15.28 -4.60
N ILE A 160 -16.78 -14.42 -5.26
CA ILE A 160 -18.08 -14.82 -5.84
C ILE A 160 -17.90 -15.88 -6.93
N ILE A 161 -16.94 -15.70 -7.83
CA ILE A 161 -16.63 -16.68 -8.88
C ILE A 161 -16.20 -18.00 -8.24
N ASN A 162 -15.30 -17.96 -7.27
CA ASN A 162 -14.83 -19.16 -6.59
C ASN A 162 -15.94 -19.85 -5.81
N GLN A 163 -16.88 -19.13 -5.19
CA GLN A 163 -18.02 -19.73 -4.50
C GLN A 163 -18.99 -20.41 -5.47
N ASN A 164 -19.32 -19.74 -6.59
CA ASN A 164 -20.28 -20.26 -7.56
C ASN A 164 -19.73 -21.39 -8.42
N TYR A 165 -18.41 -21.38 -8.69
CA TYR A 165 -17.76 -22.28 -9.63
C TYR A 165 -16.69 -23.18 -8.99
N ARG A 166 -16.67 -23.30 -7.65
CA ARG A 166 -15.66 -24.09 -6.92
C ARG A 166 -15.61 -25.54 -7.38
N ASP A 167 -16.79 -26.13 -7.49
CA ASP A 167 -16.99 -27.57 -7.72
C ASP A 167 -17.19 -27.88 -9.21
N TYR A 168 -17.18 -26.85 -10.06
CA TYR A 168 -17.29 -27.00 -11.51
C TYR A 168 -15.90 -27.28 -12.09
N LYS A 169 -15.77 -28.35 -12.88
CA LYS A 169 -14.55 -28.65 -13.63
C LYS A 169 -14.31 -27.50 -14.62
N ARG A 170 -13.29 -26.68 -14.39
CA ARG A 170 -12.85 -25.68 -15.37
C ARG A 170 -12.39 -26.42 -16.63
N ILE A 171 -12.94 -26.02 -17.77
CA ILE A 171 -12.57 -26.56 -19.08
C ILE A 171 -11.96 -25.40 -19.87
N TRP A 172 -10.67 -25.48 -20.11
CA TRP A 172 -10.00 -24.60 -21.05
C TRP A 172 -10.52 -24.90 -22.46
N GLN A 173 -10.83 -23.83 -23.18
CA GLN A 173 -11.24 -23.89 -24.57
C GLN A 173 -10.30 -23.03 -25.40
N TRP A 174 -10.04 -23.45 -26.62
CA TRP A 174 -9.36 -22.63 -27.63
C TRP A 174 -10.36 -22.31 -28.74
N PHE A 175 -10.24 -21.10 -29.28
CA PHE A 175 -11.08 -20.64 -30.37
C PHE A 175 -10.42 -20.99 -31.71
N ASP A 176 -11.14 -21.70 -32.57
CA ASP A 176 -10.70 -21.97 -33.93
C ASP A 176 -11.31 -20.94 -34.88
N GLU A 177 -10.48 -20.07 -35.45
CA GLU A 177 -10.92 -19.03 -36.39
C GLU A 177 -11.49 -19.60 -37.68
N ARG A 178 -11.11 -20.83 -38.08
CA ARG A 178 -11.54 -21.43 -39.35
C ARG A 178 -12.97 -21.94 -39.29
N THR A 179 -13.37 -22.44 -38.12
CA THR A 179 -14.70 -23.01 -37.87
C THR A 179 -15.58 -22.06 -37.06
N LEU A 180 -15.01 -20.97 -36.53
CA LEU A 180 -15.64 -19.97 -35.67
C LEU A 180 -16.29 -20.61 -34.42
N GLN A 181 -15.68 -21.68 -33.90
CA GLN A 181 -16.17 -22.45 -32.76
C GLN A 181 -15.11 -22.57 -31.66
N TRP A 182 -15.59 -22.78 -30.43
CA TRP A 182 -14.76 -23.09 -29.27
C TRP A 182 -14.62 -24.60 -29.10
N TYR A 183 -13.40 -25.10 -29.00
CA TYR A 183 -13.12 -26.51 -28.75
C TYR A 183 -12.46 -26.69 -27.38
N ASN A 184 -12.84 -27.75 -26.68
CA ASN A 184 -12.27 -28.10 -25.38
C ASN A 184 -10.86 -28.68 -25.56
N TYR A 185 -9.94 -28.35 -24.65
CA TYR A 185 -8.70 -29.14 -24.53
C TYR A 185 -9.01 -30.56 -24.05
N SER A 186 -8.23 -31.52 -24.54
CA SER A 186 -8.25 -32.90 -24.02
C SER A 186 -7.96 -32.91 -22.51
N GLU A 187 -8.50 -33.88 -21.76
CA GLU A 187 -8.37 -33.94 -20.30
C GLU A 187 -6.91 -33.91 -19.79
N VAL A 188 -5.95 -34.43 -20.57
CA VAL A 188 -4.51 -34.43 -20.22
C VAL A 188 -3.90 -33.02 -20.25
N HIS A 189 -4.42 -32.16 -21.12
CA HIS A 189 -3.95 -30.78 -21.33
C HIS A 189 -4.83 -29.74 -20.64
N ASN A 190 -5.98 -30.16 -20.11
CA ASN A 190 -6.90 -29.33 -19.35
C ASN A 190 -6.54 -29.36 -17.85
N LYS A 191 -5.42 -28.71 -17.50
CA LYS A 191 -4.94 -28.53 -16.13
C LYS A 191 -5.16 -27.11 -15.63
#